data_AF-A0A961MNQ1-F1
#
_entry.id   AF-A0A961MNQ1-F1
#
_cell.length_a   1.000
_cell.length_b   1.000
_cell.length_c   1.000
_cell.angle_alpha   90.00
_cell.angle_beta   90.00
_cell.angle_gamma   90.00
#
_symmetry.space_group_name_H-M   'P 1'
#
loop_
_entity.id
_entity.type
_entity.pdbx_description
1 polymer ?
#
loop_
_entity_poly.entity_id
_entity_poly.type
_entity_poly.pdbx_seq_one_letter_code
_entity_poly.pdbx_strand_id
1 'polypeptide(L)' 'GLDAGWPRPSVILGFPVGFVGAAESKAELAHDPRGIPFATLRGRRGGSAMASAAVNALALGLGRASP' A
#
# COMPACT_ATOMS: atom_id res chain seq x y z
N GLY A 1 14.98 2.60 6.47
CA GLY A 1 13.83 3.20 5.75
C GLY A 1 14.29 3.68 4.39
N LEU A 2 13.37 4.04 3.50
CA LEU A 2 13.71 4.48 2.14
C LEU A 2 14.76 5.61 2.13
N ASP A 3 14.68 6.54 3.07
CA ASP A 3 15.61 7.67 3.22
C ASP A 3 16.99 7.30 3.74
N ALA A 4 17.10 6.15 4.40
CA ALA A 4 18.35 5.60 4.86
C ALA A 4 19.00 4.68 3.81
N GLY A 5 18.59 4.78 2.54
CA GLY A 5 19.16 4.01 1.43
C GLY A 5 18.70 2.55 1.36
N TRP A 6 17.52 2.22 1.91
CA TRP A 6 16.96 0.87 1.72
C TRP A 6 16.67 0.60 0.25
N PRO A 7 16.75 -0.67 -0.21
CA PRO A 7 16.36 -1.03 -1.56
C PRO A 7 14.96 -0.50 -1.90
N ARG A 8 14.84 0.14 -3.07
CA ARG A 8 13.59 0.72 -3.53
C ARG A 8 12.60 -0.39 -3.92
N PRO A 9 11.44 -0.52 -3.23
CA PRO A 9 10.45 -1.52 -3.60
C PRO A 9 9.78 -1.14 -4.92
N SER A 10 9.28 -2.16 -5.64
CA SER A 10 8.49 -1.96 -6.87
C SER A 10 7.10 -1.38 -6.60
N VAL A 11 6.51 -1.70 -5.44
CA VAL A 11 5.19 -1.22 -5.00
C VAL A 11 5.10 -1.24 -3.46
N ILE A 12 4.31 -0.34 -2.88
CA ILE A 12 3.95 -0.34 -1.45
C ILE A 12 2.47 -0.69 -1.27
N LEU A 13 2.19 -1.74 -0.51
CA LEU A 13 0.83 -2.12 -0.10
C LEU A 13 0.59 -1.68 1.35
N GLY A 14 0.23 -0.40 1.52
CA GLY A 14 0.09 0.25 2.81
C GLY A 14 -1.28 -0.01 3.45
N PHE A 15 -1.43 -1.13 4.16
CA PHE A 15 -2.70 -1.48 4.83
C PHE A 15 -2.64 -1.53 6.37
N PRO A 16 -1.97 -0.61 7.10
CA PRO A 16 -2.08 -0.57 8.55
C PRO A 16 -3.53 -0.33 9.00
N VAL A 17 -3.92 -0.98 10.09
CA VAL A 17 -5.22 -0.82 10.76
C VAL A 17 -4.98 -0.38 12.20
N GLY A 18 -5.82 0.52 12.69
CA GLY A 18 -5.74 0.93 14.09
C GLY A 18 -6.25 2.33 14.33
N PHE A 19 -6.28 2.70 15.60
CA PHE A 19 -6.71 4.02 16.07
C PHE A 19 -5.54 5.00 16.24
N VAL A 20 -4.31 4.49 16.26
CA VAL A 20 -3.09 5.28 16.43
C VAL A 20 -2.22 5.13 15.19
N GLY A 21 -1.90 6.23 14.53
CA GLY A 21 -0.92 6.29 13.45
C GLY A 21 -1.36 5.69 12.11
N ALA A 22 -2.43 4.89 12.05
CA ALA A 22 -2.84 4.22 10.80
C ALA A 22 -3.34 5.22 9.75
N ALA A 23 -4.12 6.23 10.15
CA ALA A 23 -4.62 7.23 9.21
C ALA A 23 -3.48 8.15 8.75
N GLU A 24 -2.63 8.55 9.70
CA GLU A 24 -1.50 9.45 9.54
C GLU A 24 -0.43 8.82 8.64
N SER A 25 -0.05 7.56 8.87
CA SER A 25 0.96 6.88 8.06
C SER A 25 0.53 6.68 6.61
N LYS A 26 -0.78 6.47 6.37
CA LYS A 26 -1.35 6.31 5.03
C LYS A 26 -1.51 7.66 4.33
N ALA A 27 -1.81 8.72 5.09
CA ALA A 27 -1.81 10.08 4.58
C ALA A 27 -0.40 10.52 4.18
N GLU A 28 0.61 10.20 5.00
CA GLU A 28 2.02 10.47 4.68
C GLU A 28 2.48 9.74 3.42
N LEU A 29 2.18 8.44 3.31
CA LEU A 29 2.47 7.67 2.10
C LEU A 29 1.79 8.27 0.85
N ALA A 30 0.57 8.80 1.00
CA ALA A 30 -0.15 9.43 -0.09
C ALA A 30 0.36 10.84 -0.42
N HIS A 31 0.90 11.55 0.57
CA HIS A 31 1.49 12.89 0.41
C HIS A 31 2.86 12.80 -0.26
N ASP A 32 3.72 11.91 0.22
CA ASP A 32 5.05 11.66 -0.32
C ASP A 32 5.32 10.16 -0.51
N PRO A 33 4.96 9.58 -1.66
CA PRO A 33 5.20 8.17 -1.95
C PRO A 33 6.67 7.88 -2.31
N ARG A 34 7.56 8.89 -2.27
CA ARG A 34 8.94 8.82 -2.78
C ARG A 34 9.00 8.34 -4.23
N GLY A 35 7.96 8.62 -5.01
CA GLY A 35 7.78 8.17 -6.40
C GLY A 35 7.54 6.66 -6.57
N ILE A 36 7.22 5.93 -5.49
CA ILE A 36 6.95 4.49 -5.54
C ILE A 36 5.45 4.29 -5.74
N PRO A 37 5.01 3.45 -6.69
CA PRO A 37 3.59 3.09 -6.81
C PRO A 37 3.08 2.52 -5.49
N PHE A 38 1.86 2.90 -5.09
CA PHE A 38 1.29 2.39 -3.84
C PHE A 38 -0.22 2.15 -3.94
N ALA A 39 -0.71 1.27 -3.08
CA ALA A 39 -2.13 1.08 -2.84
C ALA A 39 -2.39 1.14 -1.33
N THR A 40 -3.40 1.92 -0.94
CA THR A 40 -3.78 2.12 0.45
C THR A 40 -5.24 2.54 0.57
N LEU A 41 -5.77 2.52 1.79
CA LEU A 41 -7.09 3.07 2.13
C LEU A 41 -6.95 4.35 2.95
N ARG A 42 -7.89 5.29 2.83
CA ARG A 42 -7.93 6.44 3.75
C ARG A 42 -8.46 6.05 5.14
N GLY A 43 -8.11 6.84 6.16
CA GLY A 43 -8.61 6.66 7.52
C GLY A 43 -8.03 5.44 8.26
N ARG A 44 -8.81 4.79 9.12
CA ARG A 44 -8.31 3.83 10.12
C ARG A 44 -8.38 2.35 9.72
N ARG A 45 -9.07 2.03 8.63
CA ARG A 45 -9.30 0.65 8.17
C ARG A 45 -8.09 0.09 7.41
N GLY A 46 -7.86 -1.20 7.55
CA GLY A 46 -6.75 -1.94 6.93
C GLY A 46 -6.73 -3.38 7.43
N GLY A 47 -5.54 -3.98 7.47
CA GLY A 47 -5.28 -5.29 8.06
C GLY A 47 -4.81 -6.34 7.04
N SER A 48 -4.40 -7.50 7.56
CA SER A 48 -3.80 -8.59 6.79
C SER A 48 -4.73 -9.10 5.68
N ALA A 49 -6.04 -9.22 5.93
CA ALA A 49 -6.99 -9.65 4.92
C ALA A 49 -7.00 -8.75 3.68
N MET A 50 -6.92 -7.43 3.85
CA MET A 50 -6.88 -6.48 2.72
C MET A 50 -5.53 -6.49 2.02
N ALA A 51 -4.43 -6.59 2.78
CA ALA A 51 -3.09 -6.73 2.21
C ALA A 51 -2.98 -7.99 1.34
N SER A 52 -3.43 -9.14 1.86
CA SER A 52 -3.46 -10.40 1.11
C SER A 52 -4.35 -10.33 -0.12
N ALA A 53 -5.52 -9.69 -0.03
CA ALA A 53 -6.39 -9.50 -1.19
C ALA A 53 -5.70 -8.66 -2.29
N ALA A 54 -4.99 -7.58 -1.92
CA ALA A 54 -4.24 -6.77 -2.87
C ALA A 54 -3.08 -7.54 -3.52
N VAL A 55 -2.33 -8.34 -2.74
CA VAL A 55 -1.28 -9.22 -3.28
C VAL A 55 -1.88 -10.24 -4.26
N ASN A 56 -2.97 -10.91 -3.87
CA ASN A 56 -3.64 -11.90 -4.72
C ASN A 56 -4.17 -11.25 -6.02
N ALA A 57 -4.72 -10.04 -5.94
CA ALA A 57 -5.19 -9.32 -7.12
C ALA A 57 -4.06 -9.02 -8.12
N LEU A 58 -2.89 -8.61 -7.61
CA LEU A 58 -1.70 -8.39 -8.43
C LEU A 58 -1.17 -9.70 -9.03
N ALA A 59 -1.11 -10.77 -8.23
CA ALA A 59 -0.62 -12.07 -8.67
C ALA A 59 -1.52 -12.73 -9.73
N LEU A 60 -2.83 -12.58 -9.59
CA LEU A 60 -3.82 -13.09 -10.55
C LEU A 60 -3.97 -12.20 -11.79
N GLY A 61 -3.26 -11.06 -11.84
CA GLY A 61 -3.30 -10.14 -12.96
C GLY A 61 -4.68 -9.53 -13.17
N LEU A 62 -5.38 -9.11 -12.11
CA LEU A 62 -6.64 -8.37 -12.26
C LEU A 62 -6.34 -7.09 -13.06
N GLY A 63 -6.78 -7.14 -14.32
CA GLY A 63 -6.03 -6.63 -15.47
C GLY A 63 -6.02 -7.56 -16.69
N ARG A 64 -6.57 -8.80 -16.64
CA ARG A 64 -7.20 -9.37 -17.86
C ARG A 64 -8.43 -8.52 -18.19
N ALA A 65 -8.18 -7.33 -18.71
CA ALA A 65 -9.10 -6.75 -19.67
C ALA A 65 -9.29 -7.84 -20.74
N SER A 66 -10.52 -8.36 -20.84
CA SER A 66 -10.91 -9.04 -22.07
C SER A 66 -10.56 -8.14 -23.25
N PRO A 67 -10.15 -8.69 -24.41
CA PRO A 67 -10.14 -7.90 -25.64
C PRO A 67 -11.52 -7.29 -25.92
#